data_AF-A0A1F3C7A4-F1
#
_entry.id   AF-A0A1F3C7A4-F1
#
_cell.length_a   1.000
_cell.length_b   1.000
_cell.length_c   1.000
_cell.angle_alpha   90.00
_cell.angle_beta   90.00
_cell.angle_gamma   90.00
#
_symmetry.space_group_name_H-M   'P 1'
#
loop_
_entity.id
_entity.type
_entity.pdbx_description
1 polymer ?
#
loop_
_entity_poly.entity_id
_entity_poly.type
_entity_poly.pdbx_seq_one_letter_code
_entity_poly.pdbx_strand_id
1 'polypeptide(L)' 'MHKTLAALFKQVQKNNPAIKHARQIRASVITDWLKHYNLREVQYMAGHKKVTSTEQYKTENLEELSKALEKFHPLN' A
#
# COMPACT_ATOMS: atom_id res chain seq x y z
N MET A 1 2.19 -26.49 6.58
CA MET A 1 1.77 -25.14 6.13
C MET A 1 2.86 -24.07 6.27
N HIS A 2 3.64 -24.03 7.37
CA HIS A 2 4.66 -22.98 7.61
C HIS A 2 5.85 -22.94 6.62
N LYS A 3 6.27 -24.08 6.06
CA LYS A 3 7.46 -24.17 5.19
C LYS A 3 7.24 -23.60 3.79
N THR A 4 6.02 -23.68 3.26
CA THR A 4 5.68 -23.23 1.89
C THR A 4 5.71 -21.71 1.79
N LEU A 5 5.15 -21.02 2.77
CA LEU A 5 5.14 -19.54 2.79
C LEU A 5 6.57 -18.97 2.88
N ALA A 6 7.44 -19.59 3.68
CA ALA A 6 8.82 -19.19 3.80
C ALA A 6 9.62 -19.42 2.50
N ALA A 7 9.35 -20.53 1.80
CA ALA A 7 9.96 -20.80 0.50
C ALA A 7 9.53 -19.78 -0.56
N LEU A 8 8.24 -19.46 -0.63
CA LEU A 8 7.71 -18.42 -1.52
C LEU A 8 8.31 -17.05 -1.20
N PHE A 9 8.42 -16.69 0.09
CA PHE A 9 9.04 -15.44 0.49
C PHE A 9 10.52 -15.36 0.08
N LYS A 10 11.29 -16.43 0.25
CA LYS A 10 12.68 -16.51 -0.24
C LYS A 10 12.78 -16.31 -1.75
N GLN A 11 11.83 -16.87 -2.51
CA GLN A 11 11.79 -16.71 -3.96
C GLN A 11 11.48 -15.27 -4.37
N VAL A 12 10.53 -14.62 -3.68
CA VAL A 12 10.22 -13.20 -3.88
C VAL A 12 11.43 -12.32 -3.56
N GLN A 13 12.16 -12.58 -2.47
CA GLN A 13 13.38 -11.85 -2.13
C GLN A 13 14.49 -12.05 -3.16
N LYS A 14 14.61 -13.25 -3.73
CA LYS A 14 15.59 -13.51 -4.80
C LYS A 14 15.29 -12.67 -6.05
N ASN A 15 14.01 -12.53 -6.40
CA ASN A 15 13.58 -11.76 -7.57
C ASN A 15 13.63 -10.25 -7.32
N ASN A 16 13.40 -9.81 -6.08
CA ASN A 16 13.44 -8.40 -5.71
C ASN A 16 14.15 -8.22 -4.35
N PRO A 17 15.49 -8.01 -4.37
CA PRO A 17 16.30 -7.91 -3.15
C PRO A 17 16.01 -6.64 -2.33
N ALA A 18 15.27 -5.67 -2.87
CA ALA A 18 14.83 -4.50 -2.11
C ALA A 18 13.79 -4.85 -1.03
N ILE A 19 13.13 -6.01 -1.17
CA ILE A 19 12.15 -6.54 -0.21
C ILE A 19 12.89 -7.23 0.95
N LYS A 20 13.10 -6.49 2.03
CA LYS A 20 13.73 -6.96 3.27
C LYS A 20 12.76 -7.69 4.19
N HIS A 21 11.49 -7.28 4.21
CA HIS A 21 10.50 -7.77 5.16
C HIS A 21 9.11 -7.96 4.54
N ALA A 22 8.37 -8.97 5.02
CA ALA A 22 6.98 -9.22 4.60
C ALA A 22 6.04 -8.02 4.86
N ARG A 23 6.39 -7.14 5.81
CA ARG A 23 5.66 -5.89 6.05
C ARG A 23 5.65 -4.95 4.84
N GLN A 24 6.72 -4.94 4.03
CA GLN A 24 6.77 -4.13 2.81
C GLN A 24 5.78 -4.64 1.76
N ILE A 25 5.67 -5.97 1.60
CA ILE A 25 4.68 -6.59 0.71
C ILE A 25 3.28 -6.24 1.21
N ARG A 26 3.02 -6.39 2.52
CA ARG A 26 1.73 -6.03 3.11
C ARG A 26 1.38 -4.56 2.87
N ALA A 27 2.34 -3.65 3.07
CA ALA A 27 2.14 -2.23 2.81
C ALA A 27 1.79 -1.97 1.33
N SER A 28 2.55 -2.56 0.41
CA SER A 28 2.30 -2.45 -1.04
C SER A 28 0.89 -2.91 -1.42
N VAL A 29 0.43 -4.03 -0.87
CA VAL A 29 -0.91 -4.58 -1.17
C VAL A 29 -2.01 -3.69 -0.58
N ILE A 30 -1.86 -3.20 0.65
CA ILE A 30 -2.86 -2.30 1.26
C ILE A 30 -2.94 -0.98 0.49
N THR A 31 -1.80 -0.41 0.10
CA THR A 31 -1.75 0.82 -0.70
C THR A 31 -2.38 0.61 -2.08
N ASP A 32 -2.18 -0.55 -2.71
CA ASP A 32 -2.83 -0.89 -3.99
C ASP A 32 -4.35 -1.02 -3.83
N TRP A 33 -4.83 -1.70 -2.78
CA TRP A 33 -6.26 -1.80 -2.50
C TRP A 33 -6.92 -0.44 -2.25
N LEU A 34 -6.22 0.49 -1.60
CA LEU A 34 -6.73 1.85 -1.39
C LEU A 34 -6.93 2.64 -2.69
N LYS A 35 -6.35 2.21 -3.82
CA LYS A 35 -6.59 2.83 -5.14
C LYS A 35 -7.88 2.33 -5.80
N HIS A 36 -8.33 1.13 -5.43
CA HIS A 36 -9.43 0.43 -6.10
C HIS A 36 -10.70 0.32 -5.24
N TYR A 37 -10.55 0.35 -3.91
CA TYR A 37 -11.63 0.12 -2.95
C TYR A 37 -11.71 1.26 -1.95
N ASN A 38 -12.87 1.38 -1.28
CA ASN A 38 -13.02 2.39 -0.24
C ASN A 38 -12.28 1.99 1.05
N LEU A 39 -12.00 2.99 1.90
CA LEU A 39 -11.22 2.81 3.12
C LEU A 39 -11.78 1.75 4.08
N ARG A 40 -13.11 1.59 4.15
CA ARG A 40 -13.77 0.63 5.05
C ARG A 40 -13.65 -0.80 4.53
N GLU A 41 -13.75 -1.00 3.21
CA GLU A 41 -13.51 -2.30 2.57
C GLU A 41 -12.06 -2.73 2.81
N VAL A 42 -11.10 -1.84 2.55
CA VAL A 42 -9.68 -2.14 2.77
C VAL A 42 -9.39 -2.44 4.24
N GLN A 43 -10.06 -1.76 5.19
CA GLN A 43 -9.93 -2.09 6.61
C GLN A 43 -10.31 -3.55 6.91
N TYR A 44 -11.42 -4.03 6.35
CA TYR A 44 -11.84 -5.42 6.52
C TYR A 44 -10.88 -6.39 5.83
N MET A 45 -10.45 -6.09 4.61
CA MET A 45 -9.48 -6.92 3.86
C MET A 45 -8.12 -7.02 4.56
N ALA A 46 -7.68 -5.92 5.16
CA ALA A 46 -6.45 -5.87 5.95
C ALA A 46 -6.63 -6.51 7.35
N GLY A 47 -7.85 -6.71 7.83
CA GLY A 47 -8.13 -7.23 9.17
C GLY A 47 -7.80 -6.23 10.29
N HIS A 48 -7.93 -4.93 10.03
CA HIS A 48 -7.60 -3.89 11.01
C HIS A 48 -8.77 -3.59 11.95
N LYS A 49 -8.51 -3.60 13.26
CA LYS A 49 -9.51 -3.28 14.29
C LYS A 49 -10.04 -1.84 14.18
N LYS A 50 -9.15 -0.90 13.86
CA LYS A 50 -9.46 0.53 13.76
C LYS A 50 -9.19 1.01 12.34
N VAL A 51 -10.07 1.86 11.81
CA VAL A 51 -9.93 2.44 10.47
C VAL A 51 -8.65 3.28 10.35
N THR A 52 -8.25 3.94 11.44
CA THR A 52 -7.02 4.73 11.51
C THR A 52 -5.75 3.93 11.20
N SER A 53 -5.74 2.63 11.51
CA SER A 53 -4.63 1.75 11.16
C SER A 53 -4.54 1.49 9.65
N THR A 54 -5.64 1.64 8.91
CA THR A 54 -5.67 1.56 7.45
C THR A 54 -5.40 2.92 6.82
N GLU A 55 -5.88 4.00 7.43
CA GLU A 55 -5.65 5.37 6.95
C GLU A 55 -4.16 5.73 6.87
N GLN A 56 -3.33 5.21 7.77
CA GLN A 56 -1.87 5.40 7.71
C GLN A 56 -1.22 4.95 6.39
N TYR A 57 -1.88 4.08 5.62
CA TYR A 57 -1.41 3.63 4.31
C TYR A 57 -1.90 4.50 3.15
N LYS A 58 -2.83 5.43 3.40
CA LYS A 58 -3.09 6.53 2.47
C LYS A 58 -1.88 7.45 2.52
N THR A 59 -0.95 7.26 1.59
CA THR A 59 -0.09 8.37 1.20
C THR A 59 -1.00 9.46 0.69
N GLU A 60 -1.07 10.60 1.40
CA GLU A 60 -1.69 11.81 0.84
C GLU A 60 -1.15 11.95 -0.58
N ASN A 61 -2.07 11.89 -1.55
CA ASN A 61 -1.72 11.86 -2.97
C ASN A 61 -1.01 13.17 -3.30
N LEU A 62 0.31 13.23 -3.12
CA LEU A 62 1.14 14.32 -3.66
C LEU A 62 0.89 14.44 -5.17
N GLU A 63 0.52 13.35 -5.84
CA GLU A 63 0.04 13.35 -7.22
C GLU A 63 -1.32 14.07 -7.42
N GLU A 64 -2.30 13.90 -6.52
CA GLU A 64 -3.57 14.66 -6.61
C GLU A 64 -3.33 16.13 -6.25
N LEU A 65 -2.49 16.40 -5.25
CA LEU A 65 -2.12 17.75 -4.88
C LEU A 65 -1.37 18.45 -6.02
N SER A 66 -0.45 17.76 -6.70
CA SER A 66 0.25 18.23 -7.90
C SER A 66 -0.73 18.48 -9.05
N LYS A 67 -1.64 17.54 -9.33
CA LYS A 67 -2.68 17.71 -10.36
C LYS A 67 -3.65 18.85 -10.04
N ALA A 68 -4.02 19.03 -8.78
CA ALA A 68 -4.87 20.13 -8.34
C ALA A 68 -4.14 21.48 -8.42
N LEU A 69 -2.86 21.54 -8.04
CA LEU A 69 -2.01 22.71 -8.22
C LEU A 69 -1.90 23.09 -9.70
N GLU A 70 -1.57 22.14 -10.59
CA GLU A 70 -1.52 22.38 -12.05
C GLU A 70 -2.85 22.89 -12.61
N LYS A 71 -3.98 22.37 -12.10
CA LYS A 71 -5.32 22.73 -12.59
C LYS A 71 -5.79 24.13 -12.15
N PHE A 72 -5.41 24.57 -10.95
CA PHE A 72 -5.95 25.80 -10.35
C PHE A 72 -4.92 26.93 -10.22
N HIS A 73 -3.63 26.61 -10.28
CA HIS A 73 -2.53 27.57 -10.27
C HIS A 73 -1.46 27.09 -11.28
N PRO A 74 -1.67 27.28 -12.59
CA PRO A 74 -0.59 27.14 -13.53
C PRO A 74 0.50 28.14 -13.14
N LEU A 75 1.64 27.65 -12.66
CA LEU A 75 2.82 28.47 -12.37
C LEU A 75 3.36 28.98 -13.71
N ASN A 76 2.90 30.16 -14.10
CA ASN A 76 3.54 30.98 -15.14
C ASN A 76 4.78 31.68 -14.56
#